data_AF-N1R4H4-F1
#
_entry.id   AF-N1R4H4-F1
#
_cell.length_a   1.000
_cell.length_b   1.000
_cell.length_c   1.000
_cell.angle_alpha   90.00
_cell.angle_beta   90.00
_cell.angle_gamma   90.00
#
_symmetry.space_group_name_H-M   'P 1'
#
loop_
_entity.id
_entity.type
_entity.pdbx_description
1 polymer ?
#
loop_
_entity_poly.entity_id
_entity_poly.type
_entity_poly.pdbx_seq_one_letter_code
_entity_poly.pdbx_strand_id
1 'polypeptide(L)' 'MGKECVICKIGPRDTAVFPCRHLCMCSECAQALRFQSNKCPICRQPVEKLMEIKVRSAEP' A
#
# COMPACT_ATOMS: atom_id res chain seq x y z
N MET A 1 6.95 10.70 -10.98
CA MET A 1 6.01 9.55 -10.90
C MET A 1 5.34 9.58 -9.53
N GLY A 2 4.02 9.68 -9.47
CA GLY A 2 3.26 10.08 -8.26
C GLY A 2 3.52 9.20 -7.03
N LYS A 3 3.69 9.84 -5.87
CA LYS A 3 3.84 9.20 -4.56
C LYS A 3 2.49 8.88 -3.91
N GLU A 4 1.40 9.08 -4.65
CA GLU A 4 0.02 9.00 -4.15
C GLU A 4 -0.56 7.60 -4.35
N CYS A 5 -1.34 7.17 -3.37
CA CYS A 5 -2.11 5.94 -3.36
C CYS A 5 -2.87 5.77 -4.69
N VAL A 6 -2.71 4.60 -5.33
CA VAL A 6 -3.35 4.36 -6.63
C VAL A 6 -4.88 4.24 -6.54
N ILE A 7 -5.41 4.02 -5.32
CA ILE A 7 -6.84 3.86 -5.05
C ILE A 7 -7.49 5.22 -4.80
N CYS A 8 -7.11 5.93 -3.72
CA CYS A 8 -7.75 7.19 -3.35
C CYS A 8 -7.15 8.43 -4.02
N LYS A 9 -5.94 8.34 -4.60
CA LYS A 9 -5.21 9.48 -5.21
C LYS A 9 -4.94 10.66 -4.27
N ILE A 10 -5.05 10.46 -2.95
CA ILE A 10 -4.87 11.49 -1.92
C ILE A 10 -3.72 11.11 -0.99
N GLY A 11 -3.84 9.96 -0.33
CA GLY A 11 -2.86 9.51 0.67
C GLY A 11 -1.51 9.08 0.06
N PRO A 12 -0.43 9.02 0.86
CA PRO A 12 0.87 8.57 0.39
C PRO A 12 0.89 7.06 0.13
N ARG A 13 1.84 6.59 -0.69
CA ARG A 13 2.15 5.16 -0.81
C ARG A 13 3.09 4.77 0.34
N ASP A 14 2.51 4.30 1.42
CA ASP A 14 3.22 3.86 2.62
C ASP A 14 3.03 2.36 2.91
N THR A 15 2.15 1.68 2.18
CA THR A 15 1.83 0.28 2.43
C THR A 15 2.25 -0.63 1.29
N ALA A 16 3.13 -1.58 1.62
CA ALA A 16 3.62 -2.61 0.73
C ALA A 16 2.76 -3.89 0.83
N VAL A 17 2.50 -4.50 -0.33
CA VAL A 17 1.75 -5.75 -0.45
C VAL A 17 2.71 -6.94 -0.52
N PHE A 18 2.52 -7.99 0.28
CA PHE A 18 3.27 -9.24 0.20
C PHE A 18 2.42 -10.37 -0.42
N PRO A 19 3.00 -11.22 -1.28
CA PRO A 19 4.44 -11.37 -1.56
C PRO A 19 5.00 -10.50 -2.70
N CYS A 20 4.16 -9.76 -3.44
CA CYS A 20 4.60 -9.07 -4.67
C CYS A 20 5.46 -7.80 -4.44
N ARG A 21 5.53 -7.29 -3.21
CA ARG A 21 6.28 -6.10 -2.75
C ARG A 21 5.88 -4.77 -3.40
N HIS A 22 4.70 -4.67 -4.02
CA HIS A 22 4.24 -3.39 -4.57
C HIS A 22 3.84 -2.42 -3.45
N LEU A 23 4.54 -1.28 -3.41
CA LEU A 23 4.22 -0.11 -2.59
C LEU A 23 3.28 0.81 -3.39
N CYS A 24 1.97 0.59 -3.28
CA CYS A 24 1.01 1.20 -4.20
C CYS A 24 -0.18 1.91 -3.55
N MET A 25 -0.37 1.79 -2.23
CA MET A 25 -1.51 2.37 -1.53
C MET A 25 -1.13 2.96 -0.18
N CYS A 26 -2.02 3.80 0.36
CA CYS A 26 -1.96 4.27 1.74
C CYS A 26 -2.50 3.22 2.71
N SER A 27 -2.14 3.36 3.98
CA SER A 27 -2.57 2.47 5.07
C SER A 27 -4.09 2.37 5.22
N GLU A 28 -4.83 3.45 5.01
CA GLU A 28 -6.29 3.46 5.10
C GLU A 28 -6.92 2.63 3.99
N CYS A 29 -6.48 2.81 2.74
CA CYS A 29 -6.94 2.00 1.62
C CYS A 29 -6.53 0.52 1.78
N ALA A 30 -5.37 0.26 2.39
CA ALA A 30 -4.91 -1.10 2.66
C ALA A 30 -5.81 -1.83 3.66
N GLN A 31 -6.31 -1.14 4.69
CA GLN A 31 -7.28 -1.71 5.64
C GLN A 31 -8.59 -2.08 4.93
N ALA A 32 -9.11 -1.19 4.06
CA ALA A 32 -10.31 -1.48 3.28
C ALA A 32 -10.13 -2.64 2.30
N LEU A 33 -8.95 -2.77 1.68
CA LEU A 33 -8.64 -3.81 0.70
C LEU A 33 -8.81 -5.23 1.25
N ARG A 34 -8.51 -5.43 2.55
CA ARG A 34 -8.65 -6.73 3.24
C ARG A 34 -10.09 -7.26 3.21
N PHE A 35 -11.08 -6.37 3.22
CA PHE A 35 -12.50 -6.74 3.28
C PHE A 35 -13.17 -6.82 1.90
N GLN A 36 -12.50 -6.37 0.83
CA GLN A 36 -13.08 -6.32 -0.51
C GLN A 36 -12.59 -7.44 -1.42
N SER A 37 -11.35 -7.34 -1.93
CA SER A 37 -10.82 -8.25 -2.96
C SER A 37 -9.62 -9.06 -2.49
N ASN A 38 -8.89 -8.58 -1.48
CA ASN A 38 -7.63 -9.17 -1.02
C ASN A 38 -6.61 -9.50 -2.15
N LYS A 39 -6.55 -8.66 -3.19
CA LYS A 39 -5.59 -8.75 -4.32
C LYS A 39 -4.83 -7.45 -4.49
N CYS A 40 -3.57 -7.53 -4.92
CA CYS A 40 -2.74 -6.36 -5.22
C CYS A 40 -3.36 -5.53 -6.38
N PRO A 41 -3.54 -4.20 -6.23
CA PRO A 41 -4.07 -3.34 -7.30
C PRO A 41 -3.19 -3.27 -8.57
N ILE A 42 -1.91 -3.61 -8.45
CA ILE A 42 -0.94 -3.52 -9.56
C ILE A 42 -0.86 -4.84 -10.33
N CYS A 43 -0.52 -5.93 -9.65
CA CYS A 43 -0.25 -7.22 -10.30
C CYS A 43 -1.35 -8.26 -10.08
N ARG A 44 -2.40 -7.94 -9.32
CA ARG A 44 -3.53 -8.83 -8.99
C ARG A 44 -3.18 -10.11 -8.25
N GLN A 45 -1.94 -10.28 -7.78
CA GLN A 45 -1.58 -11.38 -6.90
C GLN A 45 -2.35 -11.31 -5.57
N PRO A 46 -2.71 -12.46 -4.97
CA PRO A 46 -3.32 -12.51 -3.65
C PRO A 46 -2.46 -11.78 -2.61
N VAL A 47 -3.12 -11.07 -1.70
CA VAL A 47 -2.46 -10.42 -0.58
C VAL A 47 -2.40 -11.39 0.60
N GLU A 48 -1.19 -11.77 0.99
CA GLU A 48 -0.94 -12.56 2.21
C GLU A 48 -0.73 -11.65 3.41
N LYS A 49 -0.01 -10.54 3.21
CA LYS A 49 0.30 -9.57 4.26
C LYS A 49 0.39 -8.16 3.69
N LEU A 50 0.00 -7.19 4.51
CA LEU A 50 0.21 -5.77 4.25
C LEU A 50 1.19 -5.24 5.29
N MET A 51 2.19 -4.49 4.84
CA MET A 51 3.25 -3.94 5.67
C MET A 51 3.32 -2.43 5.48
N GLU A 52 3.08 -1.69 6.56
CA GLU A 52 3.25 -0.24 6.59
C GLU A 52 4.74 0.11 6.75
N ILE A 53 5.20 1.07 5.95
CA ILE A 53 6.57 1.58 5.94
C ILE A 53 6.54 2.97 6.56
N LYS A 54 6.98 3.07 7.81
CA LYS A 54 7.23 4.34 8.47
C LYS A 54 8.67 4.73 8.26
N VAL A 55 8.93 5.63 7.31
CA VAL A 55 10.25 6.26 7.19
C VAL A 55 10.40 7.18 8.39
N ARG A 56 11.24 6.80 9.36
CA ARG A 56 11.69 7.75 10.38
C ARG A 56 12.48 8.82 9.65
N SER A 57 11.97 10.04 9.62
CA SER A 57 12.77 11.21 9.26
C SER A 57 14.00 11.16 10.15
N ALA A 58 15.21 11.05 9.58
CA ALA A 58 16.40 11.40 10.32
C ALA A 58 16.23 12.89 10.64
N GLU A 59 15.99 13.20 11.92
CA GLU A 59 16.05 14.56 12.40
C GLU A 59 17.49 15.08 12.19
N PRO A 60 17.64 16.39 11.90
CA PRO A 60 18.93 16.98 11.53
C PRO A 60 20.01 16.85 12.61
#